data_AF-V2WTY1-F1
#
_entry.id   AF-V2WTY1-F1
#
_cell.length_a   1.000
_cell.length_b   1.000
_cell.length_c   1.000
_cell.angle_alpha   90.00
_cell.angle_beta   90.00
_cell.angle_gamma   90.00
#
_symmetry.space_group_name_H-M   'P 1'
#
loop_
_entity.id
_entity.type
_entity.pdbx_description
1 polymer ?
#
loop_
_entity_poly.entity_id
_entity_poly.type
_entity_poly.pdbx_seq_one_letter_code
_entity_poly.pdbx_strand_id
1 'polypeptide(L)' 'MARRSAPPGSGPAYVPKNPAVGRRLVDPDESAFSRFLREEVWAPEKLPGNISIVTGVGVFFAGILAVRTWGDLLIPA' A
#
# COMPACT_ATOMS: atom_id res chain seq x y z
N MET A 1 -3.76 16.15 -50.12
CA MET A 1 -3.90 16.28 -48.66
C MET A 1 -3.51 14.97 -48.00
N ALA A 2 -2.31 14.90 -47.41
CA ALA A 2 -1.81 13.70 -46.75
C ALA A 2 -2.61 13.45 -45.47
N ARG A 3 -3.29 12.31 -45.39
CA ARG A 3 -3.99 11.84 -44.20
C ARG A 3 -2.91 11.54 -43.15
N ARG A 4 -2.69 12.45 -42.20
CA ARG A 4 -1.87 12.20 -41.01
C ARG A 4 -2.54 11.06 -40.25
N SER A 5 -2.09 9.83 -40.45
CA SER A 5 -2.49 8.69 -39.64
C SER A 5 -2.13 8.97 -38.19
N ALA A 6 -3.10 8.82 -37.30
CA ALA A 6 -2.83 8.91 -35.87
C ALA A 6 -1.80 7.83 -35.48
N PRO A 7 -0.89 8.11 -34.53
CA PRO A 7 0.15 7.16 -34.10
C PRO A 7 -0.45 5.81 -33.67
N PRO A 8 0.21 4.66 -33.95
CA PRO A 8 -0.25 3.35 -33.49
C PRO A 8 -0.44 3.35 -31.97
N GLY A 9 -1.66 3.10 -31.51
CA GLY A 9 -2.03 3.15 -30.08
C GLY A 9 -2.83 4.39 -29.63
N SER A 10 -3.32 5.22 -30.56
CA SER A 10 -4.31 6.26 -30.27
C SER A 10 -5.68 5.64 -29.97
N GLY A 11 -5.85 5.15 -28.75
CA GLY A 11 -7.16 4.78 -28.22
C GLY A 11 -8.15 5.95 -28.30
N PRO A 12 -9.46 5.69 -28.21
CA PRO A 12 -10.51 6.69 -28.38
C PRO A 12 -10.28 7.94 -27.52
N ALA A 13 -10.41 9.12 -28.12
CA ALA A 13 -10.10 10.42 -27.51
C ALA A 13 -10.91 10.74 -26.24
N TYR A 14 -11.99 10.01 -25.98
CA TYR A 14 -12.84 10.17 -24.78
C TYR A 14 -12.38 9.33 -23.58
N VAL A 15 -11.36 8.48 -23.73
CA VAL A 15 -10.77 7.78 -22.57
C VAL A 15 -9.74 8.72 -21.94
N PRO A 16 -9.98 9.25 -20.72
CA PRO A 16 -8.94 9.95 -20.00
C PRO A 16 -7.82 8.94 -19.74
N LYS A 17 -6.70 9.08 -20.46
CA LYS A 17 -5.43 8.50 -20.02
C LYS A 17 -5.12 9.17 -18.71
N ASN A 18 -5.52 8.60 -17.58
CA ASN A 18 -5.09 9.07 -16.28
C ASN A 18 -3.65 8.58 -16.07
N PRO A 19 -2.62 9.41 -16.33
CA PRO A 19 -1.24 8.95 -16.24
C PRO A 19 -0.83 8.72 -14.77
N ALA A 20 -1.65 9.18 -13.81
CA ALA A 20 -1.39 9.11 -12.38
C ALA A 20 -1.54 7.71 -11.77
N VAL A 21 -2.20 6.76 -12.45
CA VAL A 21 -2.41 5.41 -11.90
C VAL A 21 -1.28 4.44 -12.27
N GLY A 22 -0.52 4.72 -13.34
CA GLY A 22 0.46 3.77 -13.88
C GLY A 22 1.94 4.15 -13.72
N ARG A 23 2.24 5.37 -13.30
CA ARG A 23 3.63 5.83 -13.18
C ARG A 23 3.89 6.24 -11.73
N ARG A 24 4.21 5.26 -10.88
CA ARG A 24 4.97 5.55 -9.64
C ARG A 24 6.20 6.32 -10.11
N LEU A 25 6.28 7.60 -9.76
CA LEU A 25 7.46 8.42 -10.00
C LEU A 25 8.57 7.78 -9.17
N VAL A 26 9.40 6.97 -9.83
CA VAL A 26 10.62 6.45 -9.23
C VAL A 26 11.58 7.63 -9.24
N ASP A 27 11.75 8.23 -8.09
CA ASP A 27 12.68 9.34 -7.91
C ASP A 27 14.11 8.75 -7.88
N PRO A 28 14.98 9.10 -8.83
CA PRO A 28 16.36 8.62 -8.84
C PRO A 28 17.16 9.06 -7.61
N ASP A 29 16.74 10.10 -6.90
CA ASP A 29 17.34 10.57 -5.65
C ASP A 29 16.68 9.96 -4.40
N GLU A 30 15.84 8.92 -4.55
CA GLU A 30 15.19 8.27 -3.41
C GLU A 30 16.19 7.59 -2.46
N SER A 31 16.06 7.84 -1.16
CA SER A 31 16.85 7.13 -0.14
C SER A 31 16.49 5.64 -0.12
N ALA A 32 17.46 4.78 0.23
CA ALA A 32 17.25 3.34 0.33
C ALA A 32 16.09 2.96 1.28
N PHE A 33 15.89 3.77 2.33
CA PHE A 33 14.76 3.60 3.25
C PHE A 33 13.42 3.96 2.61
N SER A 34 13.35 5.07 1.87
CA SER A 34 12.15 5.45 1.11
C SER A 34 11.79 4.40 0.07
N ARG A 35 12.79 3.87 -0.65
CA ARG A 35 12.62 2.78 -1.61
C ARG A 35 12.06 1.53 -0.95
N PHE A 36 12.63 1.12 0.18
CA PHE A 36 12.16 -0.03 0.94
C PHE A 36 10.69 0.12 1.33
N LEU A 37 10.29 1.28 1.86
CA LEU A 37 8.90 1.47 2.24
C LEU A 37 7.96 1.44 1.02
N ARG A 38 8.36 2.01 -0.12
CA ARG A 38 7.60 1.97 -1.38
C ARG A 38 7.41 0.55 -1.92
N GLU A 39 8.43 -0.30 -1.81
CA GLU A 39 8.48 -1.65 -2.41
C GLU A 39 8.01 -2.76 -1.47
N GLU A 40 8.31 -2.65 -0.19
CA GLU A 40 8.05 -3.71 0.79
C GLU A 40 6.83 -3.42 1.64
N VAL A 41 6.60 -2.15 2.02
CA VAL A 41 5.51 -1.79 2.94
C VAL A 41 4.24 -1.36 2.20
N TRP A 42 4.38 -0.49 1.20
CA TRP A 42 3.24 0.12 0.49
C TRP A 42 3.03 -0.42 -0.93
N ALA A 43 3.75 -1.47 -1.34
CA ALA A 43 3.46 -2.13 -2.61
C ALA A 43 2.07 -2.77 -2.58
N PRO A 44 1.21 -2.51 -3.58
CA PRO A 44 -0.19 -2.97 -3.56
C PRO A 44 -0.29 -4.50 -3.48
N GLU A 45 0.68 -5.22 -4.02
CA GLU A 45 0.76 -6.68 -3.98
C GLU A 45 1.04 -7.22 -2.56
N LYS A 46 1.72 -6.42 -1.72
CA LYS A 46 2.11 -6.78 -0.35
C LYS A 46 1.19 -6.19 0.71
N LEU A 47 0.35 -5.21 0.36
CA LEU A 47 -0.56 -4.53 1.28
C LEU A 47 -1.45 -5.50 2.09
N PRO A 48 -2.13 -6.50 1.50
CA PRO A 48 -2.98 -7.41 2.29
C PRO A 48 -2.20 -8.20 3.33
N GLY A 49 -0.99 -8.67 2.99
CA GLY A 49 -0.10 -9.38 3.91
C GLY A 49 0.42 -8.47 5.01
N ASN A 50 0.87 -7.26 4.65
CA ASN A 50 1.39 -6.28 5.62
C ASN A 50 0.31 -5.83 6.62
N ILE A 51 -0.92 -5.61 6.16
CA ILE A 51 -2.07 -5.33 7.03
C ILE A 51 -2.28 -6.49 8.02
N SER A 52 -2.20 -7.73 7.54
CA SER A 52 -2.37 -8.90 8.41
C SER A 52 -1.26 -8.98 9.47
N ILE A 53 -0.01 -8.67 9.11
CA ILE A 53 1.11 -8.60 10.05
C ILE A 53 0.86 -7.52 11.10
N VAL A 54 0.53 -6.28 10.67
CA VAL A 54 0.25 -5.17 11.58
C VAL A 54 -0.90 -5.50 12.52
N THR A 55 -1.96 -6.11 11.99
CA THR A 55 -3.12 -6.53 12.77
C THR A 55 -2.72 -7.59 13.80
N GLY A 56 -1.99 -8.63 13.40
CA GLY A 56 -1.56 -9.70 14.30
C GLY A 56 -0.66 -9.18 15.42
N VAL A 57 0.34 -8.38 15.08
CA VAL A 57 1.23 -7.73 16.07
C VAL A 57 0.43 -6.82 17.00
N GLY A 58 -0.49 -6.02 16.44
CA GLY A 58 -1.35 -5.12 17.19
C GLY A 58 -2.24 -5.87 18.19
N VAL A 59 -2.93 -6.91 17.75
CA VAL A 59 -3.80 -7.74 18.61
C VAL A 59 -3.00 -8.43 19.71
N PHE A 60 -1.80 -8.93 19.41
CA PHE A 60 -0.93 -9.56 20.41
C PHE A 60 -0.57 -8.58 21.54
N PHE A 61 -0.06 -7.40 21.20
CA PHE A 61 0.29 -6.40 22.22
C PHE A 61 -0.94 -5.83 22.92
N ALA A 62 -2.05 -5.60 22.20
CA ALA A 62 -3.29 -5.16 22.80
C ALA A 62 -3.82 -6.18 23.82
N GLY A 63 -3.72 -7.48 23.53
CA GLY A 63 -4.07 -8.55 24.45
C GLY A 63 -3.20 -8.55 25.70
N ILE A 64 -1.89 -8.38 25.56
CA ILE A 64 -0.97 -8.25 26.71
C ILE A 64 -1.38 -7.06 27.58
N LEU A 65 -1.61 -5.90 26.97
CA LEU A 65 -2.04 -4.71 27.71
C LEU A 65 -3.36 -4.95 28.41
N ALA A 66 -4.33 -5.54 27.72
CA ALA A 66 -5.64 -5.82 28.29
C ALA A 66 -5.58 -6.75 29.51
N VAL A 67 -4.81 -7.84 29.43
CA VAL A 67 -4.61 -8.73 30.59
C VAL A 67 -3.85 -8.04 31.70
N ARG A 68 -2.86 -7.20 31.37
CA ARG A 68 -2.10 -6.47 32.39
C ARG A 68 -2.95 -5.43 33.12
N THR A 69 -3.93 -4.82 32.46
CA THR A 69 -4.77 -3.77 33.05
C THR A 69 -6.05 -4.30 33.70
N TRP A 70 -6.63 -5.38 33.17
CA TRP A 70 -7.91 -5.92 33.64
C TRP A 70 -7.84 -7.38 34.09
N GLY A 71 -6.66 -7.99 34.14
CA GLY A 71 -6.48 -9.40 34.46
C GLY A 71 -7.08 -9.79 35.81
N ASP A 72 -6.97 -8.92 36.82
CA ASP A 72 -7.53 -9.18 38.16
C ASP A 72 -9.06 -9.27 38.15
N LEU A 73 -9.74 -8.57 37.22
CA LEU A 73 -11.19 -8.65 37.05
C LEU A 73 -11.63 -9.98 36.39
N LEU A 74 -10.71 -10.70 35.75
CA LEU A 74 -10.99 -11.96 35.07
C LEU A 74 -10.81 -13.18 36.00
N ILE A 75 -10.33 -12.98 37.23
CA ILE A 75 -10.17 -14.03 38.23
C ILE A 75 -11.45 -14.08 39.08
N PRO A 76 -12.24 -15.17 39.05
CA PRO A 76 -13.39 -15.32 39.94
C PRO A 76 -12.93 -15.50 41.39
N ALA A 77 -13.73 -14.98 42.33
CA ALA A 77 -13.48 -14.98 43.77
C ALA A 77 -13.37 -16.39 44.36
#